data_AF-A0A2H6JN55-F1
#
_entry.id   AF-A0A2H6JN55-F1
#
_cell.length_a   1.000
_cell.length_b   1.000
_cell.length_c   1.000
_cell.angle_alpha   90.00
_cell.angle_beta   90.00
_cell.angle_gamma   90.00
#
_symmetry.space_group_name_H-M   'P 1'
#
loop_
_entity.id
_entity.type
_entity.pdbx_description
1 polymer ?
#
loop_
_entity_poly.entity_id
_entity_poly.type
_entity_poly.pdbx_seq_one_letter_code
_entity_poly.pdbx_strand_id
1 'polypeptide(L)'
;MEWNMLVDSEIVSLSTPEKFLAFSEAYLDSAVRLCSVLARSTKKATYARGTVVLYLTCHATELFLKGAILKKAPEEKIGNTHDLESLYNRYQKLYPGKKYDLEVPLTFEEPDFTGIEPDKVKELKAIIKMIKENNPQDQRYRYPQNKNLELWNGPAGIEPSSFLTQLKQLRERFDCVSHHILP
;
A
#
# COMPACT_ATOMS: atom_id res chain seq x y z
N MET A 1 20.78 -30.35 15.73
CA MET A 1 20.31 -29.32 14.78
C MET A 1 18.88 -29.03 15.19
N GLU A 2 18.63 -27.91 15.86
CA GLU A 2 17.28 -27.51 16.23
C GLU A 2 16.62 -26.91 14.99
N TRP A 3 15.48 -27.45 14.59
CA TRP A 3 14.67 -26.90 13.52
C TRP A 3 13.77 -25.81 14.12
N ASN A 4 13.95 -24.57 13.68
CA ASN A 4 13.04 -23.49 14.03
C ASN A 4 11.89 -23.47 13.00
N MET A 5 10.79 -24.13 13.32
CA MET A 5 9.60 -24.15 12.47
C MET A 5 8.75 -22.90 12.72
N LEU A 6 8.43 -22.16 11.66
CA LEU A 6 7.52 -21.01 11.73
C LEU A 6 6.08 -21.51 11.52
N VAL A 7 5.23 -21.33 12.52
CA VAL A 7 3.80 -21.67 12.52
C VAL A 7 2.98 -20.47 12.98
N ASP A 8 1.67 -20.51 12.81
CA ASP A 8 0.76 -19.41 13.12
C ASP A 8 0.56 -19.14 14.63
N SER A 9 1.30 -19.84 15.50
CA SER A 9 1.21 -19.68 16.95
C SER A 9 1.47 -18.25 17.42
N GLU A 10 2.29 -17.49 16.69
CA GLU A 10 2.58 -16.07 17.01
C GLU A 10 1.42 -15.13 16.68
N ILE A 11 0.54 -15.50 15.75
CA ILE A 11 -0.59 -14.66 15.32
C ILE A 11 -1.94 -15.15 15.82
N VAL A 12 -2.10 -16.43 16.20
CA VAL A 12 -3.41 -17.04 16.45
C VAL A 12 -4.18 -16.31 17.56
N SER A 13 -3.49 -15.89 18.62
CA SER A 13 -4.03 -15.17 19.77
C SER A 13 -4.31 -13.69 19.52
N LEU A 14 -3.82 -13.13 18.43
CA LEU A 14 -4.02 -11.73 18.08
C LEU A 14 -5.47 -11.49 17.64
N SER A 15 -5.99 -10.30 17.97
CA SER A 15 -7.25 -9.82 17.40
C SER A 15 -7.11 -9.61 15.89
N THR A 16 -8.23 -9.56 15.17
CA THR A 16 -8.22 -9.31 13.71
C THR A 16 -7.43 -8.05 13.31
N PRO A 17 -7.59 -6.89 13.99
CA PRO A 17 -6.76 -5.71 13.73
C PRO A 17 -5.26 -5.97 13.89
N GLU A 18 -4.85 -6.67 14.95
CA GLU A 18 -3.44 -6.96 15.24
C GLU A 18 -2.84 -7.94 14.22
N LYS A 19 -3.62 -8.93 13.75
CA LYS A 19 -3.22 -9.79 12.64
C LYS A 19 -2.92 -8.99 11.39
N PHE A 20 -3.80 -8.04 11.02
CA PHE A 20 -3.57 -7.17 9.87
C PHE A 20 -2.29 -6.34 10.01
N LEU A 21 -2.05 -5.77 11.20
CA LEU A 21 -0.84 -4.97 11.47
C LEU A 21 0.43 -5.82 11.45
N ALA A 22 0.41 -7.04 12.00
CA ALA A 22 1.55 -7.96 11.95
C ALA A 22 1.91 -8.35 10.51
N PHE A 23 0.92 -8.66 9.67
CA PHE A 23 1.19 -8.94 8.25
C PHE A 23 1.65 -7.68 7.50
N SER A 24 1.08 -6.52 7.80
CA SER A 24 1.52 -5.24 7.21
C SER A 24 3.02 -5.01 7.43
N GLU A 25 3.49 -5.20 8.67
CA GLU A 25 4.90 -5.09 9.02
C GLU A 25 5.77 -6.08 8.24
N ALA A 26 5.38 -7.36 8.18
CA ALA A 26 6.11 -8.40 7.47
C ALA A 26 6.23 -8.10 5.95
N TYR A 27 5.16 -7.61 5.33
CA TYR A 27 5.17 -7.21 3.93
C TYR A 27 6.06 -5.98 3.68
N LEU A 28 6.03 -4.99 4.56
CA LEU A 28 6.88 -3.80 4.43
C LEU A 28 8.36 -4.12 4.65
N ASP A 29 8.70 -4.95 5.65
CA ASP A 29 10.08 -5.41 5.85
C ASP A 29 10.60 -6.17 4.63
N SER A 30 9.76 -7.03 4.04
CA SER A 30 10.07 -7.74 2.80
C SER A 30 10.33 -6.78 1.63
N ALA A 31 9.50 -5.74 1.48
CA ALA A 31 9.69 -4.69 0.48
C ALA A 31 11.03 -3.96 0.68
N VAL A 32 11.34 -3.54 1.91
CA VAL A 32 12.60 -2.85 2.27
C VAL A 32 13.81 -3.72 1.95
N ARG A 33 13.78 -5.00 2.32
CA ARG A 33 14.90 -5.93 2.05
C ARG A 33 15.13 -6.15 0.57
N LEU A 34 14.06 -6.42 -0.18
CA LEU A 34 14.17 -6.60 -1.63
C LEU A 34 14.67 -5.31 -2.29
N CYS A 35 14.08 -4.16 -1.97
CA CYS A 35 14.48 -2.87 -2.53
C CYS A 35 15.95 -2.55 -2.22
N SER A 36 16.43 -2.88 -1.01
CA SER A 36 17.85 -2.77 -0.62
C SER A 36 18.80 -3.65 -1.46
N VAL A 37 18.33 -4.77 -1.99
CA VAL A 37 19.10 -5.60 -2.94
C VAL A 37 19.12 -4.95 -4.32
N LEU A 38 18.00 -4.40 -4.78
CA LEU A 38 17.91 -3.74 -6.09
C LEU A 38 18.74 -2.46 -6.13
N ALA A 39 18.73 -1.65 -5.07
CA ALA A 39 19.52 -0.42 -4.95
C ALA A 39 21.05 -0.67 -4.97
N ARG A 40 21.50 -1.82 -4.45
CA ARG A 40 22.94 -2.17 -4.42
C ARG A 40 23.43 -2.87 -5.69
N SER A 41 22.54 -3.34 -6.56
CA SER A 41 22.92 -4.19 -7.69
C SER A 41 22.04 -3.96 -8.91
N THR A 42 22.55 -3.20 -9.88
CA THR A 42 21.91 -3.00 -11.19
C THR A 42 21.64 -4.32 -11.92
N LYS A 43 22.50 -5.34 -11.75
CA LYS A 43 22.28 -6.69 -12.30
C LYS A 43 21.05 -7.39 -11.70
N LYS A 44 20.70 -7.09 -10.45
CA LYS A 44 19.51 -7.64 -9.79
C LYS A 44 18.29 -6.76 -9.98
N ALA A 45 18.46 -5.47 -10.27
CA ALA A 45 17.41 -4.49 -10.51
C ALA A 45 16.68 -4.72 -11.84
N THR A 46 15.81 -5.73 -11.86
CA THR A 46 14.92 -6.00 -13.00
C THR A 46 13.54 -5.39 -12.75
N TYR A 47 12.82 -5.07 -13.83
CA TYR A 47 11.44 -4.58 -13.74
C TYR A 47 10.54 -5.53 -12.92
N ALA A 48 10.60 -6.83 -13.19
CA ALA A 48 9.80 -7.84 -12.48
C ALA A 48 10.08 -7.87 -10.96
N ARG A 49 11.29 -7.55 -10.51
CA ARG A 49 11.58 -7.42 -9.06
C ARG A 49 11.12 -6.08 -8.50
N GLY A 50 11.22 -5.01 -9.30
CA GLY A 50 10.67 -3.69 -8.94
C GLY A 50 9.15 -3.72 -8.75
N THR A 51 8.41 -4.43 -9.61
CA THR A 51 6.96 -4.60 -9.44
C THR A 51 6.60 -5.39 -8.19
N VAL A 52 7.41 -6.37 -7.79
CA VAL A 52 7.24 -7.06 -6.49
C VAL A 52 7.41 -6.08 -5.34
N VAL A 53 8.41 -5.20 -5.36
CA VAL A 53 8.57 -4.16 -4.33
C VAL A 53 7.33 -3.26 -4.27
N LEU A 54 6.83 -2.79 -5.41
CA LEU A 54 5.58 -2.00 -5.48
C LEU A 54 4.39 -2.76 -4.88
N TYR A 55 4.18 -4.01 -5.27
CA TYR A 55 3.10 -4.86 -4.75
C TYR A 55 3.19 -5.02 -3.22
N LEU A 56 4.35 -5.41 -2.70
CA LEU A 56 4.55 -5.60 -1.25
C LEU A 56 4.27 -4.30 -0.48
N THR A 57 4.61 -3.15 -1.06
CA THR A 57 4.40 -1.82 -0.46
C THR A 57 2.92 -1.45 -0.42
N CYS A 58 2.21 -1.59 -1.55
CA CYS A 58 0.76 -1.37 -1.61
C CYS A 58 0.03 -2.28 -0.64
N HIS A 59 0.38 -3.57 -0.63
CA HIS A 59 -0.29 -4.55 0.21
C HIS A 59 0.00 -4.34 1.70
N ALA A 60 1.24 -4.02 2.07
CA ALA A 60 1.56 -3.61 3.44
C ALA A 60 0.69 -2.44 3.88
N THR A 61 0.52 -1.43 3.03
CA THR A 61 -0.28 -0.25 3.35
C THR A 61 -1.77 -0.55 3.43
N GLU A 62 -2.30 -1.37 2.53
CA GLU A 62 -3.69 -1.85 2.59
C GLU A 62 -3.98 -2.55 3.93
N LEU A 63 -3.12 -3.48 4.34
CA LEU A 63 -3.29 -4.21 5.60
C LEU A 63 -3.12 -3.29 6.81
N PHE A 64 -2.21 -2.32 6.75
CA PHE A 64 -2.07 -1.31 7.80
C PHE A 64 -3.38 -0.57 8.01
N LEU A 65 -3.94 -0.01 6.93
CA LEU A 65 -5.18 0.76 6.97
C LEU A 65 -6.34 -0.10 7.46
N LYS A 66 -6.45 -1.35 6.99
CA LYS A 66 -7.46 -2.30 7.47
C LYS A 66 -7.35 -2.56 8.97
N GLY A 67 -6.13 -2.84 9.46
CA GLY A 67 -5.87 -3.05 10.88
C GLY A 67 -6.25 -1.82 11.71
N ALA A 68 -5.81 -0.63 11.28
CA ALA A 68 -6.12 0.62 11.94
C ALA A 68 -7.63 0.92 11.99
N ILE A 69 -8.33 0.78 10.87
CA ILE A 69 -9.79 1.02 10.78
C ILE A 69 -10.52 0.05 11.70
N LEU A 70 -10.26 -1.25 11.61
CA LEU A 70 -10.93 -2.27 12.44
C LEU A 70 -10.63 -2.11 13.94
N LYS A 71 -9.47 -1.52 14.31
CA LYS A 71 -9.19 -1.18 15.70
C LYS A 71 -10.14 -0.10 16.23
N LYS A 72 -10.56 0.85 15.40
CA LYS A 72 -11.45 1.97 15.79
C LYS A 72 -12.93 1.66 15.58
N ALA A 73 -13.25 0.92 14.52
CA ALA A 73 -14.59 0.60 14.03
C ALA A 73 -14.66 -0.90 13.70
N PRO A 74 -14.67 -1.79 14.72
CA PRO A 74 -14.58 -3.24 14.56
C PRO A 74 -15.74 -3.88 13.79
N GLU A 75 -16.87 -3.19 13.68
CA GLU A 75 -18.05 -3.61 12.93
C GLU A 75 -17.94 -3.40 11.42
N GLU A 76 -16.95 -2.64 10.94
CA GLU A 76 -16.80 -2.35 9.51
C GLU A 76 -16.40 -3.58 8.70
N LYS A 77 -17.08 -3.78 7.57
CA LYS A 77 -16.82 -4.90 6.64
C LYS A 77 -15.85 -4.50 5.54
N ILE A 78 -14.58 -4.32 5.89
CA ILE A 78 -13.53 -3.91 4.95
C ILE A 78 -12.63 -5.05 4.47
N GLY A 79 -12.89 -6.30 4.87
CA GLY A 79 -12.04 -7.45 4.49
C GLY A 79 -11.86 -7.60 2.97
N ASN A 80 -12.93 -7.36 2.20
CA ASN A 80 -12.97 -7.55 0.75
C ASN A 80 -12.65 -6.30 -0.08
N THR A 81 -12.41 -5.14 0.54
CA THR A 81 -12.00 -3.95 -0.23
C THR A 81 -10.49 -3.95 -0.42
N HIS A 82 -10.02 -3.69 -1.63
CA HIS A 82 -8.61 -3.49 -1.96
C HIS A 82 -8.34 -2.05 -2.43
N ASP A 83 -9.35 -1.18 -2.37
CA ASP A 83 -9.23 0.21 -2.77
C ASP A 83 -8.49 1.01 -1.69
N LEU A 84 -7.21 1.25 -1.95
CA LEU A 84 -6.31 1.95 -1.04
C LEU A 84 -6.77 3.39 -0.78
N GLU A 85 -7.34 4.07 -1.77
CA GLU A 85 -7.82 5.45 -1.65
C GLU A 85 -9.04 5.52 -0.72
N SER A 86 -10.01 4.62 -0.92
CA SER A 86 -11.16 4.50 -0.01
C SER A 86 -10.75 4.16 1.41
N LEU A 87 -9.81 3.22 1.58
CA LEU A 87 -9.26 2.85 2.89
C LEU A 87 -8.55 4.03 3.56
N TYR A 88 -7.71 4.76 2.81
CA TYR A 88 -6.97 5.90 3.35
C TYR A 88 -7.91 7.04 3.75
N ASN A 89 -8.88 7.37 2.90
CA ASN A 89 -9.91 8.37 3.21
C ASN A 89 -10.73 7.98 4.45
N ARG A 90 -11.02 6.68 4.65
CA ARG A 90 -11.70 6.20 5.85
C ARG A 90 -10.81 6.31 7.09
N TYR A 91 -9.55 5.91 6.97
CA TYR A 91 -8.55 6.03 8.02
C TYR A 91 -8.40 7.48 8.50
N GLN A 92 -8.23 8.45 7.59
CA GLN A 92 -8.09 9.87 7.94
C GLN A 92 -9.30 10.42 8.72
N LYS A 93 -10.52 9.96 8.38
CA LYS A 93 -11.74 10.33 9.11
C LYS A 93 -11.76 9.76 10.53
N LEU A 94 -11.24 8.55 10.75
CA LEU A 94 -11.21 7.87 12.05
C LEU A 94 -10.06 8.33 12.95
N TYR A 95 -8.95 8.74 12.34
CA TYR A 95 -7.72 9.14 13.03
C TYR A 95 -7.26 10.54 12.59
N PRO A 96 -8.00 11.59 12.98
CA PRO A 96 -7.59 12.96 12.67
C PRO A 96 -6.37 13.37 13.53
N GLY A 97 -5.48 14.16 12.93
CA GLY A 97 -4.39 14.85 13.62
C GLY A 97 -2.99 14.35 13.28
N LYS A 98 -1.99 15.21 13.51
CA LYS A 98 -0.60 15.00 13.06
C LYS A 98 0.04 13.71 13.56
N LYS A 99 -0.32 13.24 14.75
CA LYS A 99 0.24 11.99 15.31
C LYS A 99 -0.23 10.72 14.58
N TYR A 100 -1.27 10.83 13.75
CA TYR A 100 -1.79 9.75 12.92
C TYR A 100 -1.56 9.99 11.43
N ASP A 101 -0.87 11.08 11.07
CA ASP A 101 -0.61 11.41 9.67
C ASP A 101 0.20 10.30 9.00
N LEU A 102 -0.14 9.97 7.76
CA LEU A 102 0.49 8.91 6.98
C LEU A 102 0.63 9.38 5.55
N GLU A 103 1.85 9.45 5.05
CA GLU A 103 2.07 9.61 3.62
C GLU A 103 1.94 8.22 2.97
N VAL A 104 0.79 7.94 2.37
CA VAL A 104 0.55 6.66 1.70
C VAL A 104 1.25 6.69 0.34
N PRO A 105 2.23 5.80 0.09
CA PRO A 105 2.90 5.78 -1.20
C PRO A 105 1.94 5.31 -2.29
N LEU A 106 2.19 5.77 -3.52
CA LEU A 106 1.50 5.29 -4.73
C LEU A 106 -0.01 5.56 -4.73
N THR A 107 -0.49 6.53 -3.94
CA THR A 107 -1.85 7.05 -4.11
C THR A 107 -1.93 7.91 -5.36
N PHE A 108 -3.12 7.93 -5.97
CA PHE A 108 -3.43 8.97 -6.92
C PHE A 108 -3.71 10.23 -6.13
N GLU A 109 -2.80 11.20 -6.17
CA GLU A 109 -3.15 12.55 -5.76
C GLU A 109 -4.31 13.01 -6.65
N GLU A 110 -5.43 13.41 -6.05
CA GLU A 110 -6.48 14.06 -6.82
C GLU A 110 -5.89 15.33 -7.43
N PRO A 111 -5.94 15.48 -8.77
CA PRO A 111 -5.45 16.69 -9.39
C PRO A 111 -6.19 17.91 -8.84
N ASP A 112 -5.46 18.98 -8.54
CA ASP A 112 -6.09 20.23 -8.19
C ASP A 112 -6.82 20.80 -9.42
N PHE A 113 -8.15 20.78 -9.37
CA PHE A 113 -9.01 21.31 -10.42
C PHE A 113 -9.36 22.79 -10.22
N THR A 114 -8.72 23.48 -9.27
CA THR A 114 -8.97 24.90 -9.01
C THR A 114 -8.73 25.73 -10.27
N GLY A 115 -9.73 26.52 -10.64
CA GLY A 115 -9.68 27.36 -11.84
C GLY A 115 -10.02 26.64 -13.16
N ILE A 116 -10.39 25.36 -13.12
CA ILE A 116 -10.84 24.60 -14.31
C ILE A 116 -12.37 24.66 -14.41
N GLU A 117 -12.88 24.83 -15.63
CA GLU A 117 -14.32 24.89 -15.91
C GLU A 117 -15.05 23.60 -15.49
N PRO A 118 -16.25 23.66 -14.88
CA PRO A 118 -16.93 22.49 -14.33
C PRO A 118 -17.13 21.31 -15.28
N ASP A 119 -17.45 21.58 -16.56
CA ASP A 119 -17.64 20.52 -17.56
C ASP A 119 -16.33 19.79 -17.90
N LYS A 120 -15.21 20.53 -17.98
CA LYS A 120 -13.88 19.96 -18.15
C LYS A 120 -13.46 19.16 -16.92
N VAL A 121 -13.77 19.63 -15.72
CA VAL A 121 -13.53 18.87 -14.48
C VAL A 121 -14.27 17.54 -14.51
N LYS A 122 -15.53 17.53 -14.95
CA LYS A 122 -16.32 16.30 -15.08
C LYS A 122 -15.71 15.32 -16.08
N GLU A 123 -15.24 15.81 -17.23
CA GLU A 123 -14.54 15.00 -18.24
C GLU A 123 -13.24 14.42 -17.69
N LEU A 124 -12.39 15.24 -17.07
CA LEU A 124 -11.12 14.80 -16.48
C LEU A 124 -11.34 13.75 -15.38
N LYS A 125 -12.33 13.94 -14.51
CA LYS A 125 -12.70 12.94 -13.49
C LYS A 125 -13.15 11.61 -14.12
N ALA A 126 -13.89 11.65 -15.23
CA ALA A 126 -14.28 10.43 -15.96
C ALA A 126 -13.06 9.72 -16.57
N ILE A 127 -12.11 10.47 -17.12
CA ILE A 127 -10.85 9.93 -17.65
C ILE A 127 -10.01 9.28 -16.53
N ILE A 128 -9.83 9.97 -15.40
CA ILE A 128 -9.09 9.44 -14.25
C ILE A 128 -9.74 8.15 -13.75
N LYS A 129 -11.07 8.14 -13.64
CA LYS A 129 -11.82 6.94 -13.25
C LYS A 129 -11.58 5.79 -14.21
N MET A 130 -11.67 6.02 -15.52
CA MET A 130 -11.39 5.01 -16.54
C MET A 130 -9.95 4.49 -16.45
N ILE A 131 -8.96 5.36 -16.22
CA ILE A 131 -7.56 4.96 -16.04
C ILE A 131 -7.39 4.06 -14.82
N LYS A 132 -8.03 4.41 -13.69
CA LYS A 132 -8.01 3.60 -12.45
C LYS A 132 -8.65 2.22 -12.69
N GLU A 133 -9.80 2.17 -13.35
CA GLU A 133 -10.51 0.91 -13.67
C GLU A 133 -9.70 0.00 -14.61
N ASN A 134 -8.92 0.58 -15.53
CA ASN A 134 -8.04 -0.16 -16.43
C ASN A 134 -6.67 -0.51 -15.80
N ASN A 135 -6.34 0.07 -14.65
CA ASN A 135 -5.08 -0.16 -13.93
C ASN A 135 -5.29 -0.38 -12.43
N PRO A 136 -6.12 -1.37 -12.02
CA PRO A 136 -6.34 -1.70 -10.62
C PRO A 136 -5.00 -1.99 -9.93
N GLN A 137 -4.67 -1.22 -8.88
CA GLN A 137 -3.36 -1.29 -8.20
C GLN A 137 -3.11 -2.67 -7.56
N ASP A 138 -4.17 -3.32 -7.08
CA ASP A 138 -4.15 -4.66 -6.50
C ASP A 138 -3.81 -5.75 -7.52
N GLN A 139 -3.85 -5.45 -8.83
CA GLN A 139 -3.53 -6.39 -9.90
C GLN A 139 -2.29 -5.98 -10.70
N ARG A 140 -2.14 -4.68 -10.97
CA ARG A 140 -1.12 -4.12 -11.87
C ARG A 140 0.30 -4.54 -11.51
N TYR A 141 0.60 -4.63 -10.22
CA TYR A 141 1.94 -4.98 -9.76
C TYR A 141 2.17 -6.48 -9.58
N ARG A 142 1.11 -7.29 -9.68
CA ARG A 142 1.15 -8.75 -9.49
C ARG A 142 1.26 -9.51 -10.81
N TYR A 143 0.60 -9.02 -11.85
CA TYR A 143 0.52 -9.70 -13.13
C TYR A 143 1.26 -8.91 -14.22
N PRO A 144 1.89 -9.57 -15.20
CA PRO A 144 2.54 -8.88 -16.31
C PRO A 144 1.54 -8.23 -17.28
N GLN A 145 0.28 -8.68 -17.28
CA GLN A 145 -0.80 -8.26 -18.17
C GLN A 145 -2.12 -8.14 -17.41
N ASN A 146 -3.07 -7.40 -17.97
CA ASN A 146 -4.43 -7.30 -17.45
C ASN A 146 -5.25 -8.58 -17.72
N LYS A 147 -6.50 -8.60 -17.24
CA LYS A 147 -7.43 -9.73 -17.44
C LYS A 147 -7.73 -10.08 -18.92
N ASN A 148 -7.49 -9.15 -19.84
CA ASN A 148 -7.66 -9.33 -21.28
C ASN A 148 -6.35 -9.74 -21.98
N LEU A 149 -5.28 -10.01 -21.23
CA LEU A 149 -3.92 -10.28 -21.74
C LEU A 149 -3.29 -9.07 -22.46
N GLU A 150 -3.73 -7.86 -22.17
CA GLU A 150 -3.11 -6.64 -22.68
C GLU A 150 -2.07 -6.13 -21.68
N LEU A 151 -1.09 -5.37 -22.19
CA LEU A 151 -0.14 -4.68 -21.32
C LEU A 151 -0.84 -3.63 -20.45
N TRP A 152 -0.32 -3.40 -19.26
CA TRP A 152 -0.80 -2.31 -18.40
C TRP A 152 -0.57 -0.94 -19.04
N ASN A 153 -1.50 -0.03 -18.80
CA ASN A 153 -1.44 1.31 -19.39
C ASN A 153 -0.57 2.25 -18.56
N GLY A 154 0.32 2.97 -19.26
CA GLY A 154 1.20 3.99 -18.68
C GLY A 154 2.45 3.43 -17.98
N PRO A 155 3.39 4.32 -17.61
CA PRO A 155 4.62 3.91 -16.93
C PRO A 155 4.33 3.45 -15.50
N ALA A 156 4.99 2.38 -15.08
CA ALA A 156 5.12 1.99 -13.69
C ALA A 156 6.57 1.60 -13.44
N GLY A 157 7.15 2.04 -12.32
CA GLY A 157 8.54 1.76 -12.02
C GLY A 157 9.00 2.51 -10.78
N ILE A 158 10.17 2.12 -10.29
CA ILE A 158 10.85 2.74 -9.17
C ILE A 158 12.32 2.95 -9.52
N GLU A 159 12.89 4.05 -9.05
CA GLU A 159 14.33 4.13 -8.85
C GLU A 159 14.61 3.54 -7.45
N PRO A 160 15.32 2.40 -7.34
CA PRO A 160 15.39 1.66 -6.09
C PRO A 160 15.99 2.45 -4.90
N SER A 161 16.93 3.35 -5.13
CA SER A 161 17.63 4.07 -4.05
C SER A 161 16.70 5.08 -3.38
N SER A 162 16.00 5.87 -4.19
CA SER A 162 15.02 6.87 -3.75
C SER A 162 13.81 6.20 -3.14
N PHE A 163 13.32 5.11 -3.75
CA PHE A 163 12.18 4.37 -3.22
C PHE A 163 12.52 3.66 -1.90
N LEU A 164 13.75 3.15 -1.72
CA LEU A 164 14.19 2.58 -0.45
C LEU A 164 14.12 3.60 0.70
N THR A 165 14.44 4.87 0.44
CA THR A 165 14.30 5.94 1.44
C THR A 165 12.84 6.13 1.84
N GLN A 166 11.92 6.16 0.86
CA GLN A 166 10.48 6.25 1.11
C GLN A 166 9.97 5.04 1.94
N LEU A 167 10.41 3.83 1.62
CA LEU A 167 10.02 2.63 2.37
C LEU A 167 10.47 2.66 3.84
N LYS A 168 11.67 3.19 4.10
CA LYS A 168 12.16 3.34 5.48
C LYS A 168 11.36 4.37 6.25
N GLN A 169 11.05 5.51 5.63
CA GLN A 169 10.18 6.54 6.22
C GLN A 169 8.78 6.01 6.50
N LEU A 170 8.21 5.25 5.56
CA LEU A 170 6.91 4.61 5.73
C LEU A 170 6.92 3.65 6.92
N ARG A 171 7.98 2.83 7.07
CA ARG A 171 8.12 1.91 8.19
C ARG A 171 8.17 2.65 9.53
N GLU A 172 9.02 3.66 9.64
CA GLU A 172 9.09 4.51 10.85
C GLU A 172 7.73 5.14 11.17
N ARG A 173 6.97 5.52 10.14
CA ARG A 173 5.64 6.09 10.30
C ARG A 173 4.62 5.05 10.74
N PHE A 174 4.63 3.84 10.17
CA PHE A 174 3.79 2.73 10.62
C PHE A 174 4.07 2.39 12.08
N ASP A 175 5.34 2.31 12.47
CA ASP A 175 5.72 2.05 13.86
C ASP A 175 5.16 3.13 14.78
N CYS A 176 5.42 4.40 14.47
CA CYS A 176 4.94 5.53 15.30
C CYS A 176 3.41 5.56 15.41
N VAL A 177 2.69 5.35 14.32
CA VAL A 177 1.23 5.33 14.32
C VAL A 177 0.70 4.12 15.08
N SER A 178 1.27 2.93 14.88
CA SER A 178 0.88 1.70 15.58
C SER A 178 0.98 1.85 17.10
N HIS A 179 2.03 2.49 17.62
CA HIS A 179 2.16 2.80 19.06
C HIS A 179 1.02 3.68 19.60
N HIS A 180 0.34 4.46 18.75
CA HIS A 180 -0.81 5.26 19.12
C HIS A 180 -2.17 4.57 18.87
N ILE A 181 -2.19 3.47 18.11
CA ILE A 181 -3.38 2.68 17.75
C ILE A 181 -3.54 1.47 18.67
N LEU A 182 -2.43 0.84 19.06
CA LEU A 182 -2.37 -0.33 19.94
C LEU A 182 -1.78 0.08 21.30
N PRO A 183 -2.57 0.67 22.21
CA PRO A 183 -2.17 0.84 23.61
C PRO A 183 -2.17 -0.49 24.38
#